data_AF-A0A6N3E4X4-F1
#
_entry.id   AF-A0A6N3E4X4-F1
#
_cell.length_a   1.000
_cell.length_b   1.000
_cell.length_c   1.000
_cell.angle_alpha   90.00
_cell.angle_beta   90.00
_cell.angle_gamma   90.00
#
_symmetry.space_group_name_H-M   'P 1'
#
loop_
_entity.id
_entity.type
_entity.pdbx_description
1 polymer ?
#
loop_
_entity_poly.entity_id
_entity_poly.type
_entity_poly.pdbx_seq_one_letter_code
_entity_poly.pdbx_strand_id
1 'polypeptide(L)'
;MEILELMKQRHSVRQYKDIAIGPEQRIALNHLIEEINGEAGLHIQIFYDEPQCFDSMMAHYGKFSGVKNYGNTAQKSSHNIARYDIIKKWINK
;
A
#
# COMPACT_ATOMS: atom_id res chain seq x y z
N MET A 1 -13.59 -12.03 15.35
CA MET A 1 -14.01 -10.61 15.37
C MET A 1 -14.85 -10.41 14.12
N GLU A 2 -16.02 -9.78 14.22
CA GLU A 2 -16.91 -9.56 13.07
C GLU A 2 -16.32 -8.55 12.08
N ILE A 3 -16.62 -8.71 10.79
CA ILE A 3 -16.06 -7.87 9.70
C ILE A 3 -16.35 -6.37 9.91
N LEU A 4 -17.54 -6.05 10.45
CA LEU A 4 -17.95 -4.67 10.71
C LEU A 4 -17.08 -3.99 11.77
N GLU A 5 -16.66 -4.73 12.79
CA GLU A 5 -15.81 -4.19 13.86
C GLU A 5 -14.38 -3.96 13.36
N LEU A 6 -13.87 -4.83 12.48
CA LEU A 6 -12.58 -4.62 11.81
C LEU A 6 -12.61 -3.34 10.95
N MET A 7 -13.70 -3.11 10.21
CA MET A 7 -13.86 -1.90 9.40
C MET A 7 -13.86 -0.62 10.24
N LYS A 8 -14.48 -0.64 11.43
CA LYS A 8 -14.49 0.50 12.37
C LYS A 8 -13.13 0.76 13.00
N GLN A 9 -12.38 -0.29 13.30
CA GLN A 9 -11.05 -0.17 13.90
C GLN A 9 -9.99 0.31 12.90
N ARG A 10 -10.20 0.12 11.60
CA ARG A 10 -9.28 0.57 10.55
C ARG A 10 -9.18 2.10 10.54
N HIS A 11 -7.97 2.61 10.77
CA HIS A 11 -7.66 4.03 10.71
C HIS A 11 -6.37 4.27 9.92
N SER A 12 -6.22 5.48 9.39
CA SER A 12 -5.01 5.87 8.66
C SER A 12 -3.85 6.09 9.63
N VAL A 13 -2.91 5.15 9.65
CA VAL A 13 -1.64 5.28 10.37
C VAL A 13 -0.65 6.07 9.51
N ARG A 14 0.11 6.99 10.13
CA ARG A 14 1.14 7.78 9.44
C ARG A 14 2.52 7.68 10.06
N GLN A 15 2.62 7.10 11.25
CA GLN A 15 3.88 6.88 11.96
C GLN A 15 4.01 5.40 12.28
N TYR A 16 5.10 4.79 11.83
CA TYR A 16 5.30 3.36 11.92
C TYR A 16 6.51 3.06 12.80
N LYS A 17 6.40 1.99 13.59
CA LYS A 17 7.54 1.48 14.34
C LYS A 17 8.49 0.77 13.39
N ASP A 18 9.77 0.74 13.75
CA ASP A 18 10.76 -0.06 13.03
C ASP A 18 10.63 -1.55 13.38
N ILE A 19 9.49 -2.13 13.00
CA ILE A 19 9.15 -3.53 13.19
C ILE A 19 8.75 -4.09 11.83
N ALA A 20 9.51 -5.08 11.35
CA ALA A 20 9.23 -5.73 10.08
C ALA A 20 7.90 -6.51 10.13
N ILE A 21 7.23 -6.58 8.99
CA ILE A 21 6.06 -7.44 8.83
C ILE A 21 6.55 -8.89 8.83
N GLY A 22 5.99 -9.72 9.71
CA GLY A 22 6.37 -11.12 9.87
C GLY A 22 5.99 -12.00 8.67
N PRO A 23 6.62 -13.17 8.52
CA PRO A 23 6.48 -14.02 7.33
C PRO A 23 5.04 -14.49 7.11
N GLU A 24 4.32 -14.86 8.17
CA GLU A 24 2.91 -15.30 8.08
C GLU A 24 2.01 -14.19 7.53
N GLN A 25 2.21 -12.95 7.99
CA GLN A 25 1.44 -11.80 7.50
C GLN A 25 1.76 -11.49 6.04
N ARG A 26 3.03 -11.63 5.62
CA ARG A 26 3.40 -11.45 4.20
C ARG A 26 2.74 -12.50 3.30
N ILE A 27 2.74 -13.76 3.72
CA ILE A 27 2.09 -14.85 2.97
C ILE A 27 0.59 -14.55 2.81
N ALA A 28 -0.09 -14.19 3.90
CA ALA A 28 -1.51 -13.86 3.86
C ALA A 28 -1.81 -12.65 2.95
N LEU A 29 -0.99 -11.60 3.03
CA LEU A 29 -1.12 -10.41 2.18
C LEU A 29 -0.91 -10.74 0.69
N ASN A 30 0.12 -11.52 0.37
CA ASN A 30 0.43 -11.89 -1.01
C ASN A 30 -0.67 -12.74 -1.63
N HIS A 31 -1.18 -13.74 -0.89
CA HIS A 31 -2.29 -14.57 -1.35
C HIS A 31 -3.55 -13.74 -1.65
N LEU A 32 -3.90 -12.83 -0.74
CA LEU A 32 -5.06 -11.95 -0.92
C LEU A 32 -4.88 -11.02 -2.14
N ILE A 33 -3.67 -10.51 -2.36
CA ILE A 33 -3.35 -9.68 -3.52
C ILE A 33 -3.50 -10.48 -4.82
N GLU A 34 -3.02 -11.73 -4.87
CA GLU A 34 -3.15 -12.60 -6.03
C GLU A 34 -4.61 -12.90 -6.36
N GLU A 35 -5.43 -13.20 -5.36
CA GLU A 35 -6.87 -13.41 -5.48
C GLU A 35 -7.56 -12.17 -6.06
N ILE A 36 -7.32 -11.00 -5.47
CA ILE A 36 -7.90 -9.73 -5.94
C ILE A 36 -7.45 -9.39 -7.36
N ASN A 37 -6.17 -9.61 -7.69
CA ASN A 37 -5.64 -9.35 -9.03
C ASN A 37 -6.30 -10.28 -10.07
N GLY A 38 -6.52 -11.54 -9.71
CA GLY A 38 -7.19 -12.53 -10.55
C GLY A 38 -8.66 -12.18 -10.81
N GLU A 39 -9.39 -11.80 -9.77
CA GLU A 39 -10.83 -11.51 -9.86
C GLU A 39 -11.12 -10.14 -10.50
N ALA A 40 -10.40 -9.10 -10.10
CA ALA A 40 -10.70 -7.72 -10.48
C ALA A 40 -9.90 -7.22 -11.69
N GLY A 41 -9.00 -8.04 -12.26
CA GLY A 41 -8.12 -7.63 -13.36
C GLY A 41 -7.14 -6.51 -12.97
N LEU A 42 -6.85 -6.39 -11.67
CA LEU A 42 -5.92 -5.41 -11.13
C LEU A 42 -4.47 -5.91 -11.19
N HIS A 43 -3.55 -5.00 -10.95
CA HIS A 43 -2.15 -5.30 -10.77
C HIS A 43 -1.64 -4.59 -9.51
N ILE A 44 -2.07 -5.11 -8.37
CA ILE A 44 -1.64 -4.74 -7.03
C ILE A 44 -0.30 -5.42 -6.75
N GLN A 45 0.66 -4.67 -6.23
CA GLN A 45 1.95 -5.15 -5.78
C GLN A 45 2.27 -4.56 -4.41
N ILE A 46 2.97 -5.33 -3.58
CA ILE A 46 3.48 -4.87 -2.30
C ILE A 46 5.00 -5.03 -2.28
N PHE A 47 5.68 -4.02 -1.75
CA PHE A 47 7.12 -3.99 -1.58
C PHE A 47 7.40 -3.97 -0.07
N TYR A 48 8.37 -4.78 0.36
CA TYR A 48 8.73 -4.95 1.75
C TYR A 48 10.16 -4.51 2.00
N ASP A 49 10.43 -4.01 3.21
CA ASP A 49 11.77 -3.68 3.70
C ASP A 49 12.55 -2.69 2.79
N GLU A 50 11.84 -1.70 2.23
CA GLU A 50 12.37 -0.62 1.39
C GLU A 50 12.51 0.68 2.19
N PRO A 51 13.60 0.87 2.98
CA PRO A 51 13.71 1.98 3.92
C PRO A 51 13.78 3.36 3.25
N GLN A 52 14.20 3.42 1.99
CA GLN A 52 14.38 4.68 1.25
C GLN A 52 13.15 5.09 0.43
N CYS A 53 12.08 4.29 0.42
CA CYS A 53 10.92 4.54 -0.44
C CYS A 53 10.25 5.90 -0.18
N PHE A 54 10.27 6.38 1.07
CA PHE A 54 9.66 7.65 1.48
C PHE A 54 10.68 8.70 1.94
N ASP A 55 11.94 8.57 1.52
CA ASP A 55 13.01 9.55 1.83
C ASP A 55 13.09 10.71 0.82
N SER A 56 12.18 10.77 -0.17
CA SER A 56 12.14 11.86 -1.14
C SER A 56 11.38 13.09 -0.61
N MET A 57 11.72 14.29 -1.11
CA MET A 57 11.04 15.53 -0.74
C MET A 57 9.51 15.49 -0.90
N MET A 58 9.00 14.71 -1.86
CA MET A 58 7.57 14.56 -2.13
C MET A 58 6.85 13.70 -1.07
N ALA A 59 7.56 12.78 -0.42
CA ALA A 59 7.02 11.93 0.64
C ALA A 59 6.75 12.69 1.95
N HIS A 60 7.37 13.86 2.13
CA HIS A 60 7.11 14.73 3.28
C HIS A 60 5.73 15.39 3.27
N TYR A 61 5.02 15.40 2.13
CA TYR A 61 3.67 15.96 2.04
C TYR A 61 2.68 15.21 2.96
N GLY A 62 2.86 13.90 3.15
CA GLY A 62 1.96 13.07 3.95
C GLY A 62 2.30 12.97 5.44
N LYS A 63 3.40 13.59 5.90
CA LYS A 63 3.97 13.41 7.25
C LYS A 63 4.17 11.92 7.63
N PHE A 64 4.50 11.09 6.64
CA PHE A 64 4.80 9.68 6.89
C PHE A 64 6.19 9.55 7.53
N SER A 65 6.33 8.67 8.53
CA SER A 65 7.63 8.33 9.13
C SER A 65 7.74 6.85 9.45
N GLY A 66 8.94 6.29 9.26
CA GLY A 66 9.23 4.88 9.54
C GLY A 66 8.57 3.89 8.56
N VAL A 67 8.05 4.35 7.42
CA VAL A 67 7.44 3.48 6.41
C VAL A 67 8.54 2.76 5.63
N LYS A 68 8.57 1.44 5.75
CA LYS A 68 9.47 0.57 4.98
C LYS A 68 8.72 -0.42 4.06
N ASN A 69 7.39 -0.36 4.03
CA ASN A 69 6.56 -1.26 3.22
C ASN A 69 5.48 -0.43 2.52
N TYR A 70 5.22 -0.69 1.25
CA TYR A 70 4.21 0.06 0.48
C TYR A 70 3.54 -0.80 -0.58
N GLY A 71 2.28 -0.47 -0.86
CA GLY A 71 1.51 -1.04 -1.94
C GLY A 71 1.41 -0.07 -3.12
N ASN A 72 1.47 -0.60 -4.34
CA ASN A 72 1.07 0.10 -5.54
C ASN A 72 -0.06 -0.66 -6.22
N THR A 73 -1.00 0.05 -6.82
CA THR A 73 -2.08 -0.55 -7.59
C THR A 73 -2.10 0.07 -8.97
N ALA A 74 -2.18 -0.76 -10.01
CA ALA A 74 -2.43 -0.29 -11.36
C ALA A 74 -3.66 -1.01 -11.91
N GLN A 75 -4.54 -0.25 -12.58
CA GLN A 75 -5.51 -0.87 -13.49
C GLN A 75 -4.78 -1.23 -14.78
N LYS A 76 -5.04 -2.43 -15.32
CA LYS A 76 -4.69 -2.74 -16.71
C LYS A 76 -5.57 -1.89 -17.63
N SER A 77 -5.18 -0.63 -17.87
CA SER A 77 -5.61 0.06 -19.08
C SER A 77 -4.64 -0.30 -20.20
N SER A 78 -5.14 -0.39 -21.43
CA SER A 78 -4.33 -0.66 -22.63
C SER A 78 -3.33 0.45 -22.98
N HIS A 79 -3.06 1.40 -22.07
CA HIS A 79 -2.17 2.53 -22.29
C HIS A 79 -1.22 2.70 -21.08
N ASN A 80 0.07 2.58 -21.39
CA ASN A 80 1.27 2.87 -20.61
C ASN A 80 1.06 3.49 -19.21
N ILE A 81 1.58 2.76 -18.22
CA ILE A 81 1.64 3.09 -16.79
C ILE A 81 2.31 4.47 -16.58
N ALA A 82 1.50 5.51 -16.34
CA ALA A 82 1.99 6.76 -15.79
C ALA A 82 2.27 6.57 -14.29
N ARG A 83 3.55 6.31 -13.96
CA ARG A 83 4.11 6.08 -12.61
C ARG A 83 3.83 7.17 -11.56
N TYR A 84 3.06 8.22 -11.86
CA TYR A 84 3.00 9.45 -11.05
C TYR A 84 1.60 9.96 -10.70
N ASP A 85 0.52 9.42 -11.26
CA ASP A 85 -0.81 10.05 -11.13
C ASP A 85 -1.63 9.60 -9.92
N ILE A 86 -1.31 8.44 -9.32
CA ILE A 86 -2.08 7.90 -8.19
C ILE A 86 -1.80 8.69 -6.90
N ILE A 87 -0.56 9.17 -6.71
CA ILE A 87 -0.16 9.94 -5.53
C ILE A 87 -0.89 11.31 -5.49
N LYS A 88 -1.16 11.93 -6.65
CA LYS A 88 -1.83 13.24 -6.71
C LYS A 88 -3.32 13.19 -6.33
N LYS A 89 -4.02 12.08 -6.59
CA LYS A 89 -5.46 11.96 -6.29
C LYS A 89 -5.75 11.68 -4.82
N TRP A 90 -4.82 11.05 -4.10
CA TRP A 90 -5.01 10.69 -2.69
C TRP A 90 -4.74 11.84 -1.71
N ILE A 91 -4.06 12.89 -2.17
CA ILE A 91 -3.63 14.02 -1.34
C ILE A 91 -4.69 15.15 -1.26
N ASN A 92 -5.64 15.22 -2.19
CA ASN A 92 -6.65 16.28 -2.27
C ASN A 92 -8.07 15.85 -1.82
N LYS A 93 -8.18 14.97 -0.82
CA LYS A 93 -9.48 14.67 -0.19
C LYS A 93 -9.35 14.45 1.31
#